data_AF-A0A1I2K7V7-F1
#
_entry.id   AF-A0A1I2K7V7-F1
#
_cell.length_a   1.000
_cell.length_b   1.000
_cell.length_c   1.000
_cell.angle_alpha   90.00
_cell.angle_beta   90.00
_cell.angle_gamma   90.00
#
_symmetry.space_group_name_H-M   'P 1'
#
loop_
_entity.id
_entity.type
_entity.pdbx_description
1 polymer ?
#
loop_
_entity_poly.entity_id
_entity_poly.type
_entity_poly.pdbx_seq_one_letter_code
_entity_poly.pdbx_strand_id
1 'polypeptide(L)'
;MGRPPPLGTHRAIRCYQIGSGYRARTLARDYDGRTRAVERWGKTRAAAERALKLAVRDRARTQADQQLTADTRLSALAEAWYAALTDLSPTTMQAYRARLDRQILPGLGQLRIGELSIGILDRHFG
;
A
#
# COMPACT_ATOMS: atom_id res chain seq x y z
N MET A 1 -10.50 -9.76 -19.55
CA MET A 1 -9.55 -9.51 -18.44
C MET A 1 -10.29 -8.82 -17.30
N GLY A 2 -10.28 -9.37 -16.08
CA GLY A 2 -11.01 -8.78 -14.94
C GLY A 2 -10.21 -7.67 -14.24
N ARG A 3 -10.90 -6.60 -13.83
CA ARG A 3 -10.31 -5.47 -13.09
C ARG A 3 -9.49 -6.02 -11.91
N PRO A 4 -8.22 -5.61 -11.75
CA PRO A 4 -7.42 -6.07 -10.64
C PRO A 4 -8.07 -5.62 -9.31
N PRO A 5 -8.06 -6.49 -8.28
CA PRO A 5 -8.80 -6.22 -7.04
C PRO A 5 -8.24 -4.97 -6.32
N PRO A 6 -9.03 -4.32 -5.45
CA PRO A 6 -8.55 -3.18 -4.65
C PRO A 6 -7.28 -3.53 -3.85
N LEU A 7 -6.47 -2.52 -3.52
CA LEU A 7 -5.26 -2.72 -2.71
C LEU A 7 -5.63 -3.25 -1.31
N GLY A 8 -4.76 -4.09 -0.74
CA GLY A 8 -5.00 -4.72 0.57
C GLY A 8 -6.06 -5.82 0.56
N THR A 9 -6.59 -6.20 -0.61
CA THR A 9 -7.61 -7.26 -0.72
C THR A 9 -7.04 -8.56 -1.29
N HIS A 10 -7.78 -9.65 -1.09
CA HIS A 10 -7.43 -10.98 -1.58
C HIS A 10 -8.54 -11.59 -2.42
N ARG A 11 -8.16 -12.47 -3.34
CA ARG A 11 -9.11 -13.28 -4.09
C ARG A 11 -9.74 -14.35 -3.21
N ALA A 12 -10.73 -15.06 -3.76
CA ALA A 12 -11.34 -16.21 -3.11
C ALA A 12 -10.28 -17.19 -2.58
N ILE A 13 -10.43 -17.55 -1.30
CA ILE A 13 -9.55 -18.50 -0.63
C ILE A 13 -9.88 -19.90 -1.11
N ARG A 14 -8.85 -20.67 -1.48
CA ARG A 14 -8.97 -22.09 -1.80
C ARG A 14 -8.31 -22.92 -0.71
N CYS A 15 -9.02 -23.93 -0.22
CA CYS A 15 -8.53 -24.85 0.80
C CYS A 15 -8.35 -26.24 0.20
N TYR A 16 -7.20 -26.86 0.48
CA TYR A 16 -6.80 -28.17 0.00
C TYR A 16 -6.46 -29.05 1.20
N GLN A 17 -6.93 -30.29 1.21
CA GLN A 17 -6.47 -31.29 2.19
C GLN A 17 -5.08 -31.77 1.77
N ILE A 18 -4.17 -31.88 2.74
CA ILE A 18 -2.77 -32.27 2.53
C ILE A 18 -2.31 -33.17 3.69
N GLY A 19 -2.04 -34.45 3.42
CA GLY A 19 -1.71 -35.42 4.47
C GLY A 19 -2.75 -35.40 5.60
N SER A 20 -2.29 -35.20 6.84
CA SER A 20 -3.13 -35.10 8.03
C SER A 20 -3.69 -33.69 8.32
N GLY A 21 -3.54 -32.73 7.41
CA GLY A 21 -3.96 -31.34 7.62
C GLY A 21 -4.54 -30.67 6.38
N TYR A 22 -4.63 -29.34 6.42
CA TYR A 22 -5.19 -28.51 5.36
C TYR A 22 -4.27 -27.33 5.04
N ARG A 23 -4.17 -26.98 3.75
CA ARG A 23 -3.51 -25.78 3.23
C ARG A 23 -4.57 -24.84 2.65
N ALA A 24 -4.62 -23.61 3.14
CA ALA A 24 -5.41 -22.53 2.55
C ALA A 24 -4.48 -21.61 1.74
N ARG A 25 -4.88 -21.24 0.52
CA ARG A 25 -4.12 -20.37 -0.38
C ARG A 25 -5.01 -19.31 -1.02
N THR A 26 -4.47 -18.11 -1.21
CA THR A 26 -5.06 -17.05 -2.02
C THR A 26 -4.00 -16.21 -2.74
N LEU A 27 -4.43 -15.37 -3.68
CA LEU A 27 -3.65 -14.26 -4.22
C LEU A 27 -4.11 -12.98 -3.53
N ALA A 28 -3.19 -12.27 -2.89
CA ALA A 28 -3.43 -10.98 -2.26
C ALA A 28 -2.73 -9.88 -3.06
N ARG A 29 -3.40 -8.74 -3.24
CA ARG A 29 -2.80 -7.54 -3.83
C ARG A 29 -2.37 -6.62 -2.71
N ASP A 30 -1.06 -6.47 -2.56
CA ASP A 30 -0.48 -5.64 -1.51
C ASP A 30 -0.58 -4.15 -1.88
N TYR A 31 -0.30 -3.26 -0.94
CA TYR A 31 -0.42 -1.80 -1.13
C TYR A 31 0.63 -1.22 -2.08
N ASP A 32 1.70 -1.96 -2.37
CA ASP A 32 2.66 -1.67 -3.45
C ASP A 32 2.13 -2.04 -4.85
N GLY A 33 0.87 -2.46 -4.94
CA GLY A 33 0.19 -2.81 -6.17
C GLY A 33 0.52 -4.20 -6.71
N ARG A 34 1.50 -4.90 -6.14
CA ARG A 34 1.93 -6.24 -6.58
C ARG A 34 1.01 -7.31 -6.00
N THR A 35 0.74 -8.33 -6.81
CA THR A 35 -0.06 -9.49 -6.39
C THR A 35 0.87 -10.62 -5.95
N ARG A 36 0.73 -11.10 -4.72
CA ARG A 36 1.54 -12.18 -4.13
C ARG A 36 0.67 -13.34 -3.68
N ALA A 37 1.20 -14.56 -3.78
CA ALA A 37 0.54 -15.74 -3.21
C ALA A 37 0.72 -15.74 -1.68
N VAL A 38 -0.35 -16.09 -0.97
CA VAL A 38 -0.36 -16.27 0.49
C VAL A 38 -0.89 -17.65 0.77
N GLU A 39 -0.19 -18.39 1.63
CA GLU A 39 -0.67 -19.68 2.09
C GLU A 39 -0.41 -19.90 3.58
N ARG A 40 -1.30 -20.66 4.21
CA ARG A 40 -1.23 -21.05 5.62
C ARG A 40 -1.78 -22.46 5.79
N TRP A 41 -1.34 -23.10 6.87
CA TRP A 41 -1.67 -24.48 7.21
C TRP A 41 -2.50 -24.55 8.49
N GLY A 42 -3.25 -25.64 8.65
CA GLY A 42 -3.98 -25.92 9.88
C GLY A 42 -4.42 -27.39 9.97
N LYS A 43 -4.72 -27.85 11.19
CA LYS A 43 -5.21 -29.22 11.45
C LYS A 43 -6.61 -29.48 10.86
N THR A 44 -7.39 -28.43 10.65
CA THR A 44 -8.73 -28.50 10.04
C THR A 44 -8.85 -27.45 8.93
N ARG A 45 -9.81 -27.65 8.01
CA ARG A 45 -10.10 -26.69 6.94
C ARG A 45 -10.35 -25.28 7.49
N ALA A 46 -11.18 -25.18 8.52
CA ALA A 46 -11.51 -23.90 9.16
C ALA A 46 -10.29 -23.27 9.86
N ALA A 47 -9.41 -24.08 10.46
CA ALA A 47 -8.19 -23.57 11.08
C ALA A 47 -7.23 -22.98 10.03
N ALA A 48 -7.01 -23.68 8.91
CA ALA A 48 -6.16 -23.20 7.82
C ALA A 48 -6.72 -21.90 7.20
N GLU A 49 -8.04 -21.83 6.99
CA GLU A 49 -8.70 -20.63 6.45
C GLU A 49 -8.60 -19.44 7.41
N ARG A 50 -8.85 -19.64 8.71
CA ARG A 50 -8.70 -18.59 9.73
C ARG A 50 -7.26 -18.07 9.79
N ALA A 51 -6.28 -18.97 9.81
CA ALA A 51 -4.86 -18.60 9.82
C ALA A 51 -4.50 -17.77 8.57
N LEU A 52 -5.03 -18.14 7.40
CA LEU A 52 -4.83 -17.38 6.17
C LEU A 52 -5.47 -15.98 6.25
N LYS A 53 -6.71 -15.87 6.72
CA LYS A 53 -7.40 -14.58 6.88
C LYS A 53 -6.65 -13.65 7.82
N LEU A 54 -6.14 -14.18 8.94
CA LEU A 54 -5.28 -13.42 9.85
C LEU A 54 -4.00 -12.96 9.16
N ALA A 55 -3.30 -13.86 8.46
CA ALA A 55 -2.06 -13.51 7.77
C ALA A 55 -2.26 -12.42 6.69
N VAL A 56 -3.38 -12.45 5.96
CA VAL A 56 -3.72 -11.39 4.98
C VAL A 56 -4.04 -10.08 5.68
N ARG A 57 -4.83 -10.11 6.76
CA ARG A 57 -5.17 -8.93 7.56
C ARG A 57 -3.93 -8.29 8.19
N ASP A 58 -3.09 -9.10 8.82
CA ASP A 58 -1.88 -8.63 9.51
C ASP A 58 -0.90 -8.06 8.51
N ARG A 59 -0.74 -8.68 7.34
CA ARG A 59 0.04 -8.10 6.24
C ARG A 59 -0.51 -6.74 5.80
N ALA A 60 -1.82 -6.62 5.62
CA ALA A 60 -2.46 -5.36 5.26
C ALA A 60 -2.26 -4.28 6.35
N ARG A 61 -2.29 -4.68 7.64
CA ARG A 61 -2.05 -3.79 8.78
C ARG A 61 -0.59 -3.38 8.91
N THR A 62 0.36 -4.31 8.86
CA THR A 62 1.80 -3.99 8.94
C THR A 62 2.23 -3.08 7.80
N GLN A 63 1.67 -3.25 6.60
CA GLN A 63 1.93 -2.30 5.51
C GLN A 63 1.19 -0.97 5.68
N ALA A 64 0.03 -0.91 6.34
CA ALA A 64 -0.62 0.37 6.63
C ALA A 64 0.07 1.15 7.76
N ASP A 65 0.59 0.45 8.77
CA ASP A 65 1.28 1.04 9.93
C ASP A 65 2.74 1.45 9.61
N GLN A 66 3.31 0.93 8.51
CA GLN A 66 4.66 1.29 8.03
C GLN A 66 4.65 2.10 6.72
N GLN A 67 3.54 2.12 5.97
CA GLN A 67 3.51 2.65 4.61
C GLN A 67 2.28 3.52 4.38
N LEU A 68 2.56 4.75 3.98
CA LEU A 68 1.67 5.69 3.30
C LEU A 68 0.70 4.91 2.37
N THR A 69 -0.60 5.04 2.62
CA THR A 69 -1.65 4.29 1.90
C THR A 69 -2.27 5.14 0.80
N ALA A 70 -3.07 4.55 -0.08
CA ALA A 70 -3.80 5.29 -1.11
C ALA A 70 -4.73 6.38 -0.52
N ASP A 71 -5.19 6.22 0.72
CA ASP A 71 -6.04 7.19 1.40
C ASP A 71 -5.23 8.32 2.06
N THR A 72 -3.91 8.17 2.20
CA THR A 72 -3.05 9.19 2.81
C THR A 72 -3.04 10.46 1.95
N ARG A 73 -3.14 11.63 2.60
CA ARG A 73 -3.01 12.93 1.92
C ARG A 73 -1.60 13.12 1.37
N LEU A 74 -1.48 13.74 0.21
CA LEU A 74 -0.20 14.06 -0.40
C LEU A 74 0.64 14.99 0.49
N SER A 75 0.00 15.88 1.25
CA SER A 75 0.68 16.71 2.26
C SER A 75 1.39 15.86 3.33
N ALA A 76 0.70 14.87 3.90
CA ALA A 76 1.29 13.97 4.88
C ALA A 76 2.43 13.12 4.27
N LEU A 77 2.28 12.68 3.02
CA LEU A 77 3.36 12.01 2.28
C LEU A 77 4.59 12.90 2.11
N ALA A 78 4.39 14.14 1.66
CA ALA A 78 5.45 15.09 1.40
C ALA A 78 6.24 15.43 2.67
N GLU A 79 5.56 15.62 3.80
CA GLU A 79 6.21 15.88 5.09
C GLU A 79 6.99 14.67 5.59
N ALA A 80 6.41 13.46 5.49
CA ALA A 80 7.11 12.23 5.86
C ALA A 80 8.36 11.98 5.01
N TRP A 81 8.28 12.22 3.69
CA TRP A 81 9.42 12.14 2.79
C TRP A 81 10.50 13.17 3.15
N TYR A 82 10.10 14.43 3.37
CA TYR A 82 11.05 15.51 3.69
C TYR A 82 11.77 15.25 5.02
N ALA A 83 11.06 14.78 6.04
CA ALA A 83 11.64 14.43 7.35
C ALA A 83 12.60 13.23 7.29
N ALA A 84 12.43 12.34 6.30
CA ALA A 84 13.29 11.17 6.10
C ALA A 84 14.58 11.48 5.32
N LEU A 85 14.75 12.69 4.80
CA LEU A 85 15.98 13.08 4.10
C LEU A 85 17.13 13.28 5.09
N THR A 86 18.20 12.51 4.92
CA THR A 86 19.46 12.66 5.66
C THR A 86 20.60 12.97 4.70
N ASP A 87 21.72 13.48 5.22
CA ASP A 87 22.99 13.64 4.48
C ASP A 87 22.97 14.58 3.27
N LEU A 88 22.00 15.50 3.22
CA LEU A 88 21.92 16.56 2.21
C LEU A 88 22.43 17.90 2.74
N SER A 89 23.00 18.72 1.84
CA SER A 89 23.42 20.08 2.21
C SER A 89 22.21 20.94 2.63
N PRO A 90 22.40 21.94 3.52
CA PRO A 90 21.32 22.84 3.94
C PRO A 90 20.63 23.54 2.76
N THR A 91 21.40 23.93 1.75
CA THR A 91 20.90 24.57 0.53
C THR A 91 19.99 23.63 -0.27
N THR A 92 20.35 22.34 -0.36
CA THR A 92 19.54 21.32 -1.03
C THR A 92 18.23 21.07 -0.27
N MET A 93 18.30 20.95 1.06
CA MET A 93 17.12 20.79 1.91
C MET A 93 16.15 21.97 1.73
N GLN A 94 16.66 23.20 1.78
CA GLN A 94 15.85 24.40 1.57
C GLN A 94 15.21 24.43 0.18
N ALA A 95 15.95 24.02 -0.86
CA ALA A 95 15.42 23.97 -2.22
C ALA A 95 14.31 22.93 -2.39
N TYR A 96 14.36 21.80 -1.67
CA TYR A 96 13.28 20.82 -1.65
C TYR A 96 12.07 21.32 -0.88
N ARG A 97 12.28 21.93 0.30
CA ARG A 97 11.19 22.56 1.06
C ARG A 97 10.47 23.61 0.24
N ALA A 98 11.22 24.51 -0.40
CA ALA A 98 10.66 25.56 -1.24
C ALA A 98 9.84 25.00 -2.41
N ARG A 99 10.24 23.89 -3.03
CA ARG A 99 9.43 23.22 -4.08
C ARG A 99 8.14 22.64 -3.51
N LEU A 100 8.21 21.96 -2.36
CA LEU A 100 7.01 21.43 -1.71
C LEU A 100 6.02 22.56 -1.41
N ASP A 101 6.47 23.60 -0.71
CA ASP A 101 5.60 24.68 -0.23
C ASP A 101 5.05 25.55 -1.37
N ARG A 102 5.83 25.79 -2.43
CA ARG A 102 5.43 26.71 -3.51
C ARG A 102 4.75 26.02 -4.68
N GLN A 103 5.12 24.78 -4.97
CA GLN A 103 4.69 24.12 -6.20
C GLN A 103 3.76 22.95 -5.92
N ILE A 104 4.00 22.13 -4.89
CA ILE A 104 3.26 20.87 -4.72
C ILE A 104 2.07 21.05 -3.78
N LEU A 105 2.31 21.52 -2.56
CA LEU A 105 1.33 21.54 -1.49
C LEU A 105 0.10 22.42 -1.77
N PRO A 106 0.22 23.62 -2.38
CA PRO A 106 -0.93 24.49 -2.63
C PRO A 106 -1.98 23.88 -3.57
N GLY A 107 -1.55 23.14 -4.60
CA GLY A 107 -2.45 22.58 -5.61
C GLY A 107 -2.82 21.11 -5.38
N LEU A 108 -1.89 20.32 -4.85
CA LEU A 108 -2.05 18.86 -4.75
C LEU A 108 -2.12 18.36 -3.31
N GLY A 109 -1.75 19.18 -2.30
CA GLY A 109 -1.56 18.72 -0.92
C GLY A 109 -2.81 18.19 -0.22
N GLN A 110 -4.00 18.58 -0.67
CA GLN A 110 -5.29 18.10 -0.12
C GLN A 110 -5.77 16.80 -0.76
N LEU A 111 -5.20 16.42 -1.91
CA LEU A 111 -5.53 15.15 -2.56
C LEU A 111 -4.93 13.98 -1.79
N ARG A 112 -5.58 12.83 -1.91
CA ARG A 112 -5.06 11.55 -1.45
C ARG A 112 -4.17 10.94 -2.51
N ILE A 113 -3.18 10.14 -2.10
CA ILE A 113 -2.23 9.50 -3.03
C ILE A 113 -2.96 8.72 -4.13
N GLY A 114 -4.05 8.02 -3.79
CA GLY A 114 -4.84 7.24 -4.73
C GLY A 114 -5.69 8.06 -5.72
N GLU A 115 -5.83 9.36 -5.50
CA GLU A 115 -6.55 10.28 -6.40
C GLU A 115 -5.63 10.86 -7.48
N LEU A 116 -4.31 10.84 -7.27
CA LEU A 116 -3.35 11.35 -8.23
C LEU A 116 -3.39 10.54 -9.52
N SER A 117 -3.59 11.24 -10.63
CA SER A 117 -3.62 10.69 -11.98
C SER A 117 -2.83 11.58 -12.93
N ILE A 118 -2.45 11.05 -14.10
CA ILE A 118 -1.72 11.80 -15.13
C ILE A 118 -2.45 13.11 -15.46
N GLY A 119 -3.76 13.07 -15.68
CA GLY A 119 -4.53 14.28 -16.00
C GLY A 119 -4.60 15.32 -14.89
N ILE A 120 -4.52 14.91 -13.61
CA ILE A 120 -4.41 15.85 -12.48
C ILE A 120 -3.02 16.49 -12.45
N LEU A 121 -1.97 15.69 -12.68
CA LEU A 121 -0.60 16.19 -12.70
C LEU A 121 -0.36 17.12 -13.90
N ASP A 122 -0.83 16.77 -15.09
CA ASP A 122 -0.74 17.60 -16.29
C ASP A 122 -1.47 18.95 -16.11
N ARG A 123 -2.64 18.95 -15.47
CA ARG A 123 -3.33 20.21 -15.14
C ARG A 123 -2.55 21.10 -14.17
N HIS A 124 -1.79 20.48 -13.28
CA HIS A 124 -1.06 21.19 -12.23
C HIS A 124 0.31 21.71 -12.71
N PHE A 125 0.96 20.97 -13.60
CA PHE A 125 2.31 21.27 -14.09
C PHE A 125 2.37 21.82 -15.53
N GLY A 126 1.34 21.61 -16.34
CA GLY A 126 1.20 22.18 -17.68
C GLY A 126 0.73 23.62 -17.65
#